data_AF-A0A537Y380-F1
#
_entry.id   AF-A0A537Y380-F1
#
_cell.length_a   1.000
_cell.length_b   1.000
_cell.length_c   1.000
_cell.angle_alpha   90.00
_cell.angle_beta   90.00
_cell.angle_gamma   90.00
#
_symmetry.space_group_name_H-M   'P 1'
#
loop_
_entity.id
_entity.type
_entity.pdbx_description
1 polymer ?
#
loop_
_entity_poly.entity_id
_entity_poly.type
_entity_poly.pdbx_seq_one_letter_code
_entity_poly.pdbx_strand_id
1 'polypeptide(L)'
;MSPRDPARRLGPVAGMVLVALLLAGCSPAPAAPPAAAKADVERAYLAWWSARQAAYLKADPSPLKAAATPAALAADVRRIADLRAVGHVLQLSAEHGMQTVVYRDGATASVDDVWVDHSVELDATTRS
;
A
#
# COMPACT_ATOMS: atom_id res chain seq x y z
N MET A 1 -9.46 -28.19 46.52
CA MET A 1 -10.92 -28.02 46.57
C MET A 1 -11.19 -26.68 47.24
N SER A 2 -11.82 -25.75 46.51
CA SER A 2 -12.26 -24.39 46.88
C SER A 2 -11.21 -23.33 47.27
N PRO A 3 -11.49 -22.01 47.09
CA PRO A 3 -12.56 -21.35 46.32
C PRO A 3 -12.07 -20.24 45.35
N ARG A 4 -12.94 -19.90 44.39
CA ARG A 4 -12.99 -18.59 43.71
C ARG A 4 -13.66 -17.58 44.63
N ASP A 5 -13.19 -16.33 44.66
CA ASP A 5 -14.07 -15.15 44.58
C ASP A 5 -13.26 -13.86 44.30
N PRO A 6 -13.90 -12.77 43.81
CA PRO A 6 -13.38 -11.92 42.75
C PRO A 6 -13.30 -10.45 43.22
N ALA A 7 -13.12 -9.55 42.26
CA ALA A 7 -13.31 -8.12 42.39
C ALA A 7 -12.24 -7.34 43.15
N ARG A 8 -11.25 -6.85 42.40
CA ARG A 8 -10.76 -5.48 42.64
C ARG A 8 -11.13 -4.59 41.45
N ARG A 9 -12.14 -3.76 41.71
CA ARG A 9 -12.62 -2.66 40.87
C ARG A 9 -11.46 -1.73 40.51
N LEU A 10 -11.27 -1.45 39.22
CA LEU A 10 -10.53 -0.30 38.75
C LEU A 10 -11.54 0.74 38.26
N GLY A 11 -11.84 1.70 39.14
CA GLY A 11 -12.28 3.04 38.76
C GLY A 11 -11.08 4.00 38.68
N PRO A 12 -11.28 5.30 38.44
CA PRO A 12 -11.04 5.84 37.09
C PRO A 12 -10.02 7.01 37.03
N VAL A 13 -9.71 7.41 35.78
CA VAL A 13 -9.22 8.72 35.29
C VAL A 13 -7.73 9.11 35.41
N ALA A 14 -7.16 9.35 34.21
CA ALA A 14 -6.15 10.32 33.77
C ALA A 14 -4.77 10.46 34.46
N GLY A 15 -3.74 10.54 33.60
CA GLY A 15 -2.41 11.03 33.95
C GLY A 15 -1.45 10.98 32.76
N MET A 16 -1.67 11.83 31.76
CA MET A 16 -0.77 12.08 30.63
C MET A 16 0.44 12.91 31.10
N VAL A 17 1.67 12.52 30.75
CA VAL A 17 2.82 13.44 30.81
C VAL A 17 3.60 13.31 29.50
N LEU A 18 3.24 14.15 28.53
CA LEU A 18 4.10 14.49 27.40
C LEU A 18 4.98 15.66 27.87
N VAL A 19 6.30 15.45 27.95
CA VAL A 19 7.25 16.52 28.25
C VAL A 19 7.38 17.41 27.00
N ALA A 20 6.73 18.56 27.02
CA ALA A 20 6.92 19.62 26.04
C ALA A 20 8.07 20.54 26.50
N LEU A 21 9.22 20.47 25.83
CA LEU A 21 10.22 21.53 25.90
C LEU A 21 9.75 22.70 25.02
N LEU A 22 9.37 23.80 25.66
CA LEU A 22 9.12 25.09 25.01
C LEU A 22 10.46 25.76 24.70
N LEU A 23 10.85 25.73 23.43
CA LEU A 23 11.71 26.76 22.86
C LEU A 23 10.89 27.54 21.84
N ALA A 24 10.64 28.81 22.17
CA ALA A 24 9.99 29.77 21.31
C ALA A 24 10.85 30.02 20.06
N GLY A 25 10.49 29.37 18.96
CA GLY A 25 10.67 29.87 17.61
C GLY A 25 9.33 29.70 16.92
N CYS A 26 8.82 30.76 16.26
CA CYS A 26 7.72 30.62 15.31
C CYS A 26 8.20 29.78 14.12
N SER A 27 8.32 28.47 14.31
CA SER A 27 8.43 27.55 13.19
C SER A 27 7.05 27.52 12.54
N PRO A 28 6.92 27.86 11.24
CA PRO A 28 5.66 27.66 10.56
C PRO A 28 5.26 26.20 10.74
N ALA A 29 3.99 25.96 11.12
CA ALA A 29 3.44 24.62 11.10
C ALA A 29 3.78 23.99 9.75
N PRO A 30 4.15 22.70 9.69
CA PRO A 30 4.43 22.05 8.42
C PRO A 30 3.26 22.34 7.47
N ALA A 31 3.56 22.96 6.34
CA ALA A 31 2.55 23.30 5.35
C ALA A 31 1.77 22.02 5.04
N ALA A 32 0.44 22.10 5.12
CA ALA A 32 -0.40 20.96 4.74
C ALA A 32 0.02 20.50 3.34
N PRO A 33 0.24 19.20 3.11
CA PRO A 33 0.57 18.71 1.78
C PRO A 33 -0.50 19.19 0.79
N PRO A 34 -0.11 19.53 -0.45
CA PRO A 34 -1.07 19.97 -1.45
C PRO A 34 -2.14 18.90 -1.61
N ALA A 35 -3.40 19.32 -1.66
CA ALA A 35 -4.52 18.40 -1.87
C ALA A 35 -4.29 17.64 -3.19
N ALA A 36 -4.28 16.31 -3.12
CA ALA A 36 -4.13 15.46 -4.28
C ALA A 36 -5.33 15.69 -5.23
N ALA A 37 -5.06 16.07 -6.48
CA ALA A 37 -6.12 16.11 -7.48
C ALA A 37 -6.48 14.67 -7.89
N LYS A 38 -7.75 14.42 -8.22
CA LYS A 38 -8.21 13.11 -8.72
C LYS A 38 -7.32 12.58 -9.86
N ALA A 39 -6.96 13.43 -10.81
CA ALA A 39 -6.11 13.06 -11.94
C ALA A 39 -4.69 12.65 -11.52
N ASP A 40 -4.15 13.22 -10.44
CA ASP A 40 -2.83 12.85 -9.91
C ASP A 40 -2.87 11.46 -9.28
N VAL A 41 -3.94 11.15 -8.55
CA VAL A 41 -4.18 9.84 -7.95
C VAL A 41 -4.31 8.77 -9.04
N GLU A 42 -5.12 9.01 -10.08
CA GLU A 42 -5.31 8.07 -11.19
C GLU A 42 -4.00 7.82 -11.94
N ARG A 43 -3.22 8.87 -12.18
CA ARG A 43 -1.89 8.75 -12.79
C ARG A 43 -0.92 7.95 -11.91
N ALA A 44 -0.93 8.16 -10.60
CA ALA A 44 -0.09 7.40 -9.67
C ALA A 44 -0.49 5.91 -9.63
N TYR A 45 -1.80 5.62 -9.65
CA TYR A 45 -2.31 4.25 -9.73
C TYR A 45 -1.85 3.54 -11.00
N LEU A 46 -2.01 4.17 -12.18
CA LEU A 46 -1.56 3.59 -13.45
C LEU A 46 -0.04 3.44 -13.52
N ALA A 47 0.73 4.35 -12.91
CA ALA A 47 2.18 4.21 -12.80
C ALA A 47 2.58 3.01 -11.94
N TRP A 48 1.91 2.79 -10.80
CA TRP A 48 2.09 1.59 -9.99
C TRP A 48 1.74 0.32 -10.76
N TRP A 49 0.61 0.31 -11.50
CA TRP A 49 0.21 -0.82 -12.33
C TRP A 49 1.25 -1.15 -13.39
N SER A 50 1.76 -0.16 -14.11
CA SER A 50 2.81 -0.33 -15.11
C SER A 50 4.11 -0.89 -14.51
N ALA A 51 4.51 -0.40 -13.34
CA ALA A 51 5.65 -0.96 -12.60
C ALA A 51 5.42 -2.43 -12.23
N ARG A 52 4.18 -2.80 -11.89
CA ARG A 52 3.78 -4.18 -11.60
C ARG A 52 3.84 -5.07 -12.84
N GLN A 53 3.33 -4.63 -13.98
CA GLN A 53 3.46 -5.35 -15.24
C GLN A 53 4.94 -5.65 -15.57
N ALA A 54 5.81 -4.64 -15.43
CA ALA A 54 7.24 -4.80 -15.65
C ALA A 54 7.88 -5.77 -14.65
N ALA A 55 7.51 -5.68 -13.38
CA ALA A 55 8.08 -6.52 -12.32
C ALA A 55 7.76 -8.00 -12.53
N TYR A 56 6.52 -8.31 -12.86
CA TYR A 56 6.07 -9.70 -13.08
C TYR A 56 6.62 -10.30 -14.36
N LEU A 57 6.67 -9.54 -15.45
CA LEU A 57 7.19 -10.03 -16.73
C LEU A 57 8.71 -10.27 -16.67
N LYS A 58 9.43 -9.48 -15.88
CA LYS A 58 10.90 -9.58 -15.73
C LYS A 58 11.33 -10.41 -14.52
N ALA A 59 10.39 -10.89 -13.71
CA ALA A 59 10.64 -11.52 -12.42
C ALA A 59 11.58 -10.70 -11.51
N ASP A 60 11.44 -9.36 -11.53
CA ASP A 60 12.23 -8.42 -10.74
C ASP A 60 11.30 -7.46 -9.96
N PRO A 61 11.22 -7.55 -8.62
CA PRO A 61 10.33 -6.70 -7.82
C PRO A 61 10.86 -5.27 -7.62
N SER A 62 12.07 -4.94 -8.09
CA SER A 62 12.69 -3.63 -7.85
C SER A 62 11.85 -2.43 -8.28
N PRO A 63 11.12 -2.44 -9.42
CA PRO A 63 10.26 -1.33 -9.83
C PRO A 63 9.14 -0.99 -8.82
N LEU A 64 8.71 -1.95 -7.99
CA LEU A 64 7.61 -1.75 -7.05
C LEU A 64 8.01 -0.98 -5.80
N LYS A 65 9.30 -0.91 -5.47
CA LYS A 65 9.81 -0.34 -4.21
C LYS A 65 9.42 1.12 -4.00
N ALA A 66 9.26 1.89 -5.07
CA ALA A 66 8.93 3.31 -5.00
C ALA A 66 7.42 3.58 -4.85
N ALA A 67 6.57 2.59 -5.18
CA ALA A 67 5.13 2.79 -5.32
C ALA A 67 4.27 1.90 -4.41
N ALA A 68 4.88 0.92 -3.72
CA ALA A 68 4.19 0.00 -2.85
C ALA A 68 4.51 0.25 -1.37
N THR A 69 3.52 0.05 -0.51
CA THR A 69 3.77 -0.08 0.93
C THR A 69 4.62 -1.32 1.21
N PRO A 70 5.35 -1.41 2.34
CA PRO A 70 6.15 -2.58 2.66
C PRO A 70 5.37 -3.90 2.65
N ALA A 71 4.12 -3.88 3.10
CA ALA A 71 3.25 -5.06 3.12
C ALA A 71 2.85 -5.51 1.70
N ALA A 72 2.46 -4.57 0.84
CA ALA A 72 2.12 -4.86 -0.55
C ALA A 72 3.35 -5.36 -1.33
N LEU A 73 4.49 -4.69 -1.17
CA LEU A 73 5.75 -5.09 -1.78
C LEU A 73 6.14 -6.53 -1.38
N ALA A 74 6.00 -6.88 -0.09
CA ALA A 74 6.31 -8.23 0.37
C ALA A 74 5.40 -9.30 -0.26
N ALA A 75 4.14 -8.98 -0.55
CA ALA A 75 3.23 -9.90 -1.24
C ALA A 75 3.66 -10.12 -2.70
N ASP A 76 3.98 -9.05 -3.43
CA ASP A 76 4.46 -9.16 -4.81
C ASP A 76 5.82 -9.88 -4.89
N VAL A 77 6.75 -9.60 -3.97
CA VAL A 77 8.05 -10.30 -3.89
C VAL A 77 7.86 -11.81 -3.73
N ARG A 78 6.95 -12.24 -2.84
CA ARG A 78 6.65 -13.67 -2.67
C ARG A 78 6.07 -14.28 -3.94
N ARG A 79 5.05 -13.66 -4.53
CA ARG A 79 4.41 -14.19 -5.74
C ARG A 79 5.39 -14.30 -6.91
N ILE A 80 6.24 -13.29 -7.11
CA ILE A 80 7.29 -13.31 -8.14
C ILE A 80 8.30 -14.44 -7.87
N ALA A 81 8.69 -14.65 -6.61
CA ALA A 81 9.59 -15.74 -6.24
C ALA A 81 8.96 -17.11 -6.51
N ASP A 82 7.67 -17.28 -6.21
CA ASP A 82 6.93 -18.53 -6.46
C ASP A 82 6.89 -18.85 -7.96
N LEU A 83 6.55 -17.86 -8.81
CA LEU A 83 6.56 -18.01 -10.27
C LEU A 83 7.95 -18.41 -10.79
N ARG A 84 9.00 -17.74 -10.30
CA ARG A 84 10.37 -18.05 -10.69
C ARG A 84 10.79 -19.47 -10.28
N ALA A 85 10.34 -19.93 -9.11
CA ALA A 85 10.65 -21.27 -8.61
C ALA A 85 10.08 -22.39 -9.49
N VAL A 86 8.97 -22.12 -10.19
CA VAL A 86 8.34 -23.05 -11.14
C VAL A 86 8.71 -22.76 -12.61
N GLY A 87 9.64 -21.84 -12.86
CA GLY A 87 10.09 -21.54 -14.23
C GLY A 87 9.15 -20.66 -15.04
N HIS A 88 8.26 -19.91 -14.38
CA HIS A 88 7.23 -19.09 -15.03
C HIS A 88 7.39 -17.58 -14.76
N VAL A 89 6.75 -16.77 -15.59
CA VAL A 89 6.51 -15.33 -15.40
C VAL A 89 5.06 -15.00 -15.73
N LEU A 90 4.57 -13.84 -15.27
CA LEU A 90 3.26 -13.34 -15.68
C LEU A 90 3.41 -12.14 -16.61
N GLN A 91 2.75 -12.19 -17.76
CA GLN A 91 2.47 -11.00 -18.56
C GLN A 91 1.12 -10.45 -18.11
N LEU A 92 1.17 -9.44 -17.23
CA LEU A 92 -0.03 -8.82 -16.69
C LEU A 92 -0.67 -7.88 -17.72
N SER A 93 -1.98 -8.00 -17.92
CA SER A 93 -2.76 -7.14 -18.81
C SER A 93 -4.17 -6.99 -18.27
N ALA A 94 -4.69 -5.77 -18.25
CA ALA A 94 -6.04 -5.51 -17.76
C ALA A 94 -6.66 -4.30 -18.46
N GLU A 95 -7.98 -4.35 -18.63
CA GLU A 95 -8.79 -3.17 -18.93
C GLU A 95 -9.28 -2.58 -17.60
N HIS A 96 -9.08 -1.29 -17.39
CA HIS A 96 -9.34 -0.63 -16.11
C HIS A 96 -10.64 0.17 -16.12
N GLY A 97 -11.43 0.01 -15.06
CA GLY A 97 -12.69 0.69 -14.80
C GLY A 97 -12.62 1.43 -13.46
N MET A 98 -11.72 2.42 -13.38
CA MET A 98 -11.38 3.10 -12.11
C MET A 98 -12.47 4.05 -11.62
N GLN A 99 -12.75 3.98 -10.32
CA GLN A 99 -13.48 4.99 -9.55
C GLN A 99 -12.55 5.56 -8.47
N THR A 100 -12.31 6.87 -8.54
CA THR A 100 -11.36 7.54 -7.63
C THR A 100 -12.07 8.52 -6.72
N VAL A 101 -11.81 8.40 -5.42
CA VAL A 101 -12.29 9.32 -4.37
C VAL A 101 -11.10 9.94 -3.68
N VAL A 102 -11.02 11.27 -3.68
CA VAL A 102 -10.07 12.03 -2.82
C VAL A 102 -10.82 12.48 -1.58
N TYR A 103 -10.28 12.17 -0.40
CA TYR A 103 -10.92 12.51 0.87
C TYR A 103 -10.71 13.99 1.22
N ARG A 104 -11.52 14.50 2.16
CA ARG A 104 -11.50 15.91 2.59
C ARG A 104 -10.14 16.36 3.11
N ASP A 105 -9.34 15.45 3.65
CA ASP A 105 -7.98 15.76 4.13
C ASP A 105 -7.02 16.15 3.00
N GLY A 106 -7.37 15.87 1.74
CA GLY A 106 -6.54 16.13 0.56
C GLY A 106 -5.29 15.27 0.47
N ALA A 107 -4.99 14.45 1.48
CA ALA A 107 -3.79 13.63 1.54
C ALA A 107 -4.08 12.15 1.28
N THR A 108 -5.33 11.75 1.47
CA THR A 108 -5.78 10.38 1.30
C THR A 108 -6.70 10.28 0.10
N ALA A 109 -6.59 9.17 -0.63
CA ALA A 109 -7.51 8.82 -1.69
C ALA A 109 -7.76 7.30 -1.72
N SER A 110 -8.88 6.89 -2.29
CA SER A 110 -9.16 5.51 -2.69
C SER A 110 -9.29 5.43 -4.20
N VAL A 111 -8.78 4.34 -4.78
CA VAL A 111 -9.04 3.94 -6.16
C VAL A 111 -9.67 2.57 -6.11
N ASP A 112 -10.95 2.51 -6.46
CA ASP A 112 -11.70 1.27 -6.60
C ASP A 112 -11.71 0.93 -8.09
N ASP A 113 -11.08 -0.17 -8.47
CA ASP A 113 -10.90 -0.55 -9.88
C ASP A 113 -11.67 -1.84 -10.18
N VAL A 114 -12.57 -1.76 -11.16
CA VAL A 114 -13.19 -2.93 -11.77
C VAL A 114 -12.41 -3.25 -13.02
N TRP A 115 -11.60 -4.32 -12.99
CA TRP A 115 -10.81 -4.71 -14.13
C TRP A 115 -11.31 -5.98 -14.83
N VAL A 116 -11.07 -6.04 -16.14
CA VAL A 116 -11.12 -7.29 -16.92
C VAL A 116 -9.69 -7.77 -17.09
N ASP A 117 -9.39 -8.95 -16.52
CA ASP A 117 -8.05 -9.52 -16.51
C ASP A 117 -7.79 -10.33 -17.79
N HIS A 118 -6.72 -9.96 -18.50
CA HIS A 118 -6.22 -10.62 -19.70
C HIS A 118 -4.79 -11.15 -19.49
N SER A 119 -4.38 -11.33 -18.24
CA SER A 119 -3.04 -11.76 -17.89
C SER A 119 -2.80 -13.21 -18.30
N VAL A 120 -1.58 -13.50 -18.72
CA VAL A 120 -1.16 -14.86 -19.09
C VAL A 120 0.10 -15.26 -18.33
N GLU A 121 0.17 -16.53 -17.94
CA GLU A 121 1.37 -17.16 -17.42
C GLU A 121 2.18 -17.73 -18.59
N LEU A 122 3.49 -17.46 -18.59
CA LEU A 122 4.40 -17.83 -19.67
C LEU A 122 5.55 -18.65 -19.10
N ASP A 123 6.10 -19.56 -19.89
CA ASP A 123 7.42 -20.12 -19.59
C ASP A 123 8.47 -18.98 -19.60
N ALA A 124 9.30 -18.93 -18.55
CA ALA A 124 10.27 -17.84 -18.37
C ALA A 124 11.40 -17.84 -19.42
N THR A 125 11.68 -19.01 -20.01
CA THR A 125 12.73 -19.21 -21.01
C THR A 125 12.20 -18.93 -22.41
N THR A 126 11.09 -19.57 -22.79
CA THR A 126 10.56 -19.50 -24.16
C THR A 126 9.63 -18.31 -24.37
N ARG A 127 9.09 -17.72 -23.30
CA ARG A 127 8.12 -16.61 -23.34
C ARG A 127 6.85 -16.96 -24.11
N SER A 128 6.43 -18.22 -24.00
CA SER A 128 5.25 -18.80 -24.67
C SER A 128 4.47 -19.70 -23.73
#